data_AF-A0A943Y5K3-F1
#
_entry.id   AF-A0A943Y5K3-F1
#
_cell.length_a   1.000
_cell.length_b   1.000
_cell.length_c   1.000
_cell.angle_alpha   90.00
_cell.angle_beta   90.00
_cell.angle_gamma   90.00
#
_symmetry.space_group_name_H-M   'P 1'
#
loop_
_entity.id
_entity.type
_entity.pdbx_description
1 polymer ?
#
loop_
_entity_poly.entity_id
_entity_poly.type
_entity_poly.pdbx_seq_one_letter_code
_entity_poly.pdbx_strand_id
1 'polypeptide(L)'
;MFEKKQIIYSETQGVCRVDNIVSLSATKGVPGVPYYVLRSVFDADKVSYIPVDHHQVVLRELFTREEAQALIGTEELERDEKLKEAVEYVLHNKEG
;
A
#
# COMPACT_ATOMS: atom_id res chain seq x y z
N MET A 1 3.84 -4.69 -11.26
CA MET A 1 2.84 -5.49 -10.51
C MET A 1 3.48 -5.82 -9.17
N PHE A 2 2.82 -5.51 -8.06
CA PHE A 2 3.33 -5.83 -6.72
C PHE A 2 3.17 -7.31 -6.36
N GLU A 3 4.01 -7.80 -5.47
CA GLU A 3 4.07 -9.19 -5.03
C GLU A 3 3.33 -9.43 -3.72
N LYS A 4 2.92 -10.67 -3.46
CA LYS A 4 2.32 -11.04 -2.17
C LYS A 4 3.34 -10.80 -1.05
N LYS A 5 2.85 -10.32 0.09
CA LYS A 5 3.60 -9.89 1.27
C LYS A 5 4.44 -8.63 1.08
N GLN A 6 4.48 -8.02 -0.12
CA GLN A 6 5.15 -6.75 -0.33
C GLN A 6 4.43 -5.63 0.45
N ILE A 7 5.20 -4.73 1.06
CA ILE A 7 4.68 -3.50 1.67
C ILE A 7 4.72 -2.39 0.64
N ILE A 8 3.61 -1.69 0.49
CA ILE A 8 3.41 -0.62 -0.49
C ILE A 8 2.71 0.56 0.15
N TYR A 9 2.76 1.70 -0.51
CA TYR A 9 1.97 2.87 -0.18
C TYR A 9 0.78 3.00 -1.14
N SER A 10 -0.41 3.14 -0.56
CA SER A 10 -1.65 3.48 -1.26
C SER A 10 -2.06 4.89 -0.90
N GLU A 11 -2.30 5.74 -1.88
CA GLU A 11 -2.79 7.12 -1.65
C GLU A 11 -4.05 7.16 -0.77
N THR A 12 -4.94 6.18 -0.92
CA THR A 12 -6.22 6.14 -0.20
C THR A 12 -6.10 5.57 1.21
N GLN A 13 -5.12 4.67 1.45
CA GLN A 13 -5.07 3.87 2.66
C GLN A 13 -3.80 4.10 3.51
N GLY A 14 -2.74 4.67 2.94
CA GLY A 14 -1.43 4.82 3.57
C GLY A 14 -0.56 3.60 3.35
N VAL A 15 0.15 3.14 4.38
CA VAL A 15 0.99 1.95 4.30
C VAL A 15 0.15 0.68 4.36
N CYS A 16 0.31 -0.19 3.38
CA CYS A 16 -0.45 -1.42 3.27
C CYS A 16 0.45 -2.58 2.85
N ARG A 17 0.09 -3.79 3.28
CA ARG A 17 0.67 -5.03 2.76
C ARG A 17 -0.23 -5.62 1.69
N VAL A 18 0.37 -6.12 0.61
CA VAL A 18 -0.32 -6.98 -0.35
C VAL A 18 -0.53 -8.35 0.31
N ASP A 19 -1.68 -8.54 0.94
CA ASP A 19 -2.02 -9.76 1.66
C ASP A 19 -2.22 -10.93 0.68
N ASN A 20 -2.87 -10.66 -0.46
CA ASN A 20 -3.10 -11.65 -1.50
C ASN A 20 -3.34 -11.00 -2.88
N ILE A 21 -3.30 -11.83 -3.92
CA ILE A 21 -3.76 -11.47 -5.27
C ILE A 21 -4.80 -12.50 -5.66
N VAL A 22 -6.05 -12.06 -5.85
CA VAL A 22 -7.21 -12.92 -6.09
C VAL A 22 -7.82 -12.58 -7.45
N SER A 23 -8.36 -13.58 -8.15
CA SER A 23 -9.13 -13.35 -9.37
C SER A 23 -10.61 -13.31 -9.01
N LEU A 24 -11.26 -12.17 -9.23
CA LEU A 24 -12.68 -11.97 -8.97
C LEU A 24 -13.45 -11.93 -10.29
N SER A 25 -14.50 -12.74 -10.39
CA SER A 25 -15.40 -12.74 -11.55
C SER A 25 -16.81 -12.40 -11.11
N ALA A 26 -17.43 -11.44 -11.80
CA ALA A 26 -18.82 -11.07 -11.58
C ALA A 26 -19.81 -12.10 -12.16
N THR A 27 -19.34 -12.99 -13.04
CA THR A 27 -20.22 -13.93 -13.75
C THR A 27 -19.54 -15.29 -13.93
N LYS A 28 -20.26 -16.36 -13.55
CA LYS A 28 -19.77 -17.73 -13.70
C LYS A 28 -19.42 -18.03 -15.16
N GLY A 29 -18.19 -18.46 -15.42
CA GLY A 29 -17.70 -18.78 -16.77
C GLY A 29 -16.99 -17.63 -17.49
N VAL A 30 -16.98 -16.41 -16.93
CA VAL A 30 -16.17 -15.30 -17.44
C VAL A 30 -14.82 -15.27 -16.71
N PRO A 31 -13.68 -15.08 -17.41
CA PRO A 31 -12.38 -14.91 -16.77
C PRO A 31 -12.42 -13.81 -15.73
N GLY A 32 -11.95 -14.10 -14.52
CA GLY A 32 -11.94 -13.12 -13.43
C GLY A 32 -10.84 -12.08 -13.62
N VAL A 33 -11.10 -10.87 -13.14
CA VAL A 33 -10.13 -9.78 -13.10
C VAL A 33 -9.23 -9.97 -11.87
N PRO A 34 -7.91 -9.84 -11.98
CA PRO A 34 -7.02 -9.91 -10.83
C PRO A 34 -7.15 -8.66 -9.95
N TYR A 35 -7.23 -8.85 -8.63
CA TYR A 35 -7.29 -7.81 -7.60
C TYR A 35 -6.18 -8.02 -6.57
N TYR A 36 -5.53 -6.94 -6.17
CA TYR A 36 -4.77 -6.85 -4.94
C TYR A 36 -5.72 -6.84 -3.75
N VAL A 37 -5.43 -7.68 -2.76
CA VAL A 37 -6.01 -7.58 -1.42
C VAL A 37 -5.00 -6.84 -0.56
N LEU A 38 -5.26 -5.56 -0.31
CA LEU A 38 -4.41 -4.70 0.51
C LEU A 38 -4.95 -4.69 1.94
N ARG A 39 -4.06 -4.91 2.90
CA ARG A 39 -4.38 -4.77 4.33
C ARG A 39 -3.52 -3.66 4.92
N SER A 40 -4.13 -2.72 5.63
CA SER A 40 -3.37 -1.68 6.33
C SER A 40 -2.44 -2.30 7.37
N VAL A 41 -1.24 -1.73 7.51
CA VAL A 41 -0.30 -2.16 8.57
C VAL A 41 -0.66 -1.57 9.93
N PHE A 42 -1.43 -0.48 9.96
CA PHE A 42 -1.87 0.22 11.17
C PHE A 42 -3.25 -0.22 11.67
N ASP A 43 -4.07 -0.76 10.76
CA ASP A 43 -5.42 -1.24 11.07
C ASP A 43 -5.65 -2.58 10.36
N ALA A 44 -5.59 -3.67 11.12
CA ALA A 44 -5.69 -5.02 10.57
C ALA A 44 -7.08 -5.33 9.98
N ASP A 45 -8.12 -4.63 10.43
CA ASP A 45 -9.50 -4.82 9.94
C ASP A 45 -9.76 -4.04 8.64
N LYS A 46 -8.92 -3.03 8.35
CA LYS A 46 -9.00 -2.25 7.12
C LYS A 46 -8.39 -3.01 5.93
N VAL A 47 -9.27 -3.57 5.11
CA VAL A 47 -8.92 -4.29 3.88
C VAL A 47 -9.50 -3.59 2.65
N SER A 48 -8.72 -3.51 1.56
CA SER A 48 -9.18 -2.98 0.28
C SER A 48 -8.86 -3.90 -0.88
N TYR A 49 -9.77 -3.92 -1.86
CA TYR A 49 -9.63 -4.69 -3.09
C TYR A 49 -9.41 -3.72 -4.24
N ILE A 50 -8.23 -3.76 -4.84
CA ILE A 50 -7.87 -2.87 -5.96
C ILE A 50 -7.55 -3.72 -7.18
N PRO A 51 -8.20 -3.49 -8.34
CA PRO A 51 -7.85 -4.18 -9.58
C PRO A 51 -6.35 -4.05 -9.88
N VAL A 52 -5.69 -5.13 -10.31
CA VAL A 52 -4.28 -5.05 -10.70
C VAL A 52 -4.08 -4.13 -11.91
N ASP A 53 -5.10 -4.05 -12.77
CA ASP A 53 -5.11 -3.21 -13.96
C ASP A 53 -6.33 -2.26 -13.97
N HIS A 54 -6.24 -1.13 -14.66
CA HIS A 54 -7.31 -0.13 -14.79
C HIS A 54 -7.87 0.46 -13.47
N HIS A 55 -7.06 0.58 -12.42
CA HIS A 55 -7.42 1.30 -11.19
C HIS A 55 -6.95 2.77 -11.24
N GLN A 56 -7.68 3.67 -10.57
CA GLN A 56 -7.32 5.10 -10.48
C GLN A 56 -6.47 5.44 -9.24
N VAL A 57 -6.32 4.50 -8.32
CA VAL A 57 -5.59 4.71 -7.06
C VAL A 57 -4.08 4.70 -7.33
N VAL A 58 -3.36 5.71 -6.85
CA VAL A 58 -1.89 5.66 -6.95
C VAL A 58 -1.34 4.66 -5.94
N LEU A 59 -0.75 3.58 -6.46
CA LEU A 59 0.00 2.58 -5.70
C LEU A 59 1.49 2.72 -6.02
N ARG A 60 2.32 2.86 -4.98
CA ARG A 60 3.78 3.00 -5.13
C ARG A 60 4.51 2.14 -4.10
N GLU A 61 5.75 1.81 -4.39
CA GLU A 61 6.62 1.18 -3.40
C GLU A 61 6.86 2.15 -2.23
N LEU A 62 7.11 1.60 -1.05
CA LEU A 62 7.62 2.42 0.05
C LEU A 62 9.01 2.93 -0.32
N PHE A 63 9.26 4.17 0.05
CA PHE A 63 10.57 4.78 -0.07
C PHE A 63 11.60 4.11 0.84
N THR A 64 12.89 4.26 0.52
CA THR A 64 13.98 3.73 1.34
C THR A 64 14.10 4.49 2.65
N ARG A 65 14.93 3.98 3.56
CA ARG A 65 15.18 4.64 4.85
C ARG A 65 15.84 6.01 4.67
N GLU A 66 16.72 6.15 3.69
CA GLU A 66 17.37 7.44 3.37
C GLU A 66 16.36 8.46 2.86
N GLU A 67 15.46 8.02 1.97
CA GLU A 67 14.38 8.85 1.46
C GLU A 67 13.38 9.23 2.57
N ALA A 68 13.05 8.29 3.45
CA ALA A 68 12.22 8.55 4.64
C ALA A 68 12.84 9.63 5.53
N GLN A 69 14.15 9.55 5.75
CA GLN A 69 14.89 10.53 6.55
C GLN A 69 14.92 11.91 5.90
N ALA A 70 15.01 11.97 4.57
CA ALA A 70 14.98 13.22 3.81
C ALA A 70 13.60 13.92 3.84
N LEU A 71 12.53 13.16 4.05
CA LEU A 71 11.17 13.71 4.20
C LEU A 71 10.95 14.34 5.59
N ILE A 72 11.76 14.01 6.59
CA ILE A 72 11.63 14.57 7.95
C ILE A 72 11.86 16.08 7.92
N GLY A 73 10.88 16.84 8.42
CA GLY A 73 10.93 18.30 8.47
C GLY A 73 10.46 19.00 7.20
N THR A 74 9.90 18.26 6.22
CA THR A 74 9.22 18.86 5.06
C THR A 74 7.78 19.24 5.39
N GLU A 75 7.27 20.33 4.80
CA GLU A 75 5.86 20.72 4.95
C GLU A 75 4.90 19.63 4.46
N GLU A 76 5.27 18.87 3.42
CA GLU A 76 4.49 17.75 2.91
C GLU A 76 4.28 16.68 3.98
N LEU A 77 5.37 16.30 4.68
CA LEU A 77 5.28 15.37 5.79
C LEU A 77 4.41 15.94 6.90
N GLU A 78 4.51 17.22 7.23
CA GLU A 78 3.69 17.82 8.29
C GLU A 78 2.19 17.85 7.99
N ARG A 79 1.82 17.98 6.71
CA ARG A 79 0.42 18.11 6.26
C ARG A 79 -0.23 16.77 5.92
N ASP A 80 0.53 15.75 5.55
CA ASP A 80 -0.01 14.43 5.19
C ASP A 80 0.25 13.39 6.30
N GLU A 81 -0.79 13.07 7.08
CA GLU A 81 -0.73 12.06 8.14
C GLU A 81 -0.35 10.67 7.61
N LYS A 82 -0.78 10.28 6.41
CA LYS A 82 -0.44 8.98 5.83
C LYS A 82 1.02 8.93 5.43
N LEU A 83 1.57 10.07 5.01
CA LEU A 83 3.01 10.18 4.72
C LEU A 83 3.82 10.09 6.01
N LYS A 84 3.36 10.69 7.12
CA LYS A 84 3.99 10.51 8.45
C LYS A 84 4.03 9.06 8.86
N GLU A 85 2.89 8.39 8.77
CA GLU A 85 2.78 6.95 9.04
C GLU A 85 3.74 6.14 8.16
N ALA A 86 3.86 6.47 6.88
CA ALA A 86 4.82 5.82 5.98
C ALA A 86 6.28 6.03 6.41
N VAL A 87 6.65 7.26 6.77
CA VAL A 87 8.00 7.58 7.22
C VAL A 87 8.30 6.88 8.53
N GLU A 88 7.38 6.93 9.49
CA GLU A 88 7.51 6.23 10.76
C GLU A 88 7.64 4.72 10.55
N TYR A 89 6.83 4.13 9.67
CA TYR A 89 6.90 2.70 9.35
C TYR A 89 8.29 2.32 8.84
N VAL A 90 8.83 3.05 7.86
CA VAL A 90 10.15 2.74 7.27
C VAL A 90 11.28 2.95 8.29
N LEU A 91 11.18 3.95 9.17
CA LEU A 91 12.22 4.23 10.16
C LEU A 91 12.19 3.27 11.35
N HIS A 92 11.02 2.73 11.73
CA HIS A 92 10.85 1.86 12.90
C HIS A 92 10.83 0.37 12.58
N ASN A 93 10.47 -0.03 11.35
CA ASN A 93 10.68 -1.41 10.93
C ASN A 93 12.18 -1.60 10.73
N LYS A 94 12.87 -2.00 11.81
CA LYS A 94 14.15 -2.68 11.70
C LYS A 94 13.95 -3.79 10.69
N GLU A 95 14.75 -3.75 9.63
CA GLU A 95 14.93 -4.87 8.70
C GLU A 95 14.85 -6.18 9.51
N GLY A 96 13.79 -6.94 9.26
CA GLY A 96 13.61 -8.28 9.82
C GLY A 96 14.50 -9.27 9.10
#